data_AF-A0A7S2IYA8-F1
#
_entry.id   AF-A0A7S2IYA8-F1
#
_cell.length_a   1.000
_cell.length_b   1.000
_cell.length_c   1.000
_cell.angle_alpha   90.00
_cell.angle_beta   90.00
_cell.angle_gamma   90.00
#
_symmetry.space_group_name_H-M   'P 1'
#
loop_
_entity.id
_entity.type
_entity.pdbx_description
1 polymer ?
#
loop_
_entity_poly.entity_id
_entity_poly.type
_entity_poly.pdbx_seq_one_letter_code
_entity_poly.pdbx_strand_id
1 'polypeptide(L)'
;VVLRLVNSKGWLFAQLGKISDDGCEPCCQLPGTKQQAHEAVGESLERLIDSKLSALLAGKLELSEVSEQPAVKESEALGVPTRYLRLVAAASIKAGETIDAPIVACRGVGSEDSSVVPARTMSLRQVLSVDRGSINFFGGSKATLSATASARSSCSECSELLERDVWAVPREQDGRPDRWECYAWLSQEEFAYLTGGVRGESMLAHWLSLLVPPEETSAEETPAATDAEVSGA
;
A
#
# COMPACT_ATOMS: atom_id res chain seq x y z
N VAL A 1 6.00 7.48 -14.56
CA VAL A 1 4.56 7.50 -14.87
C VAL A 1 3.79 7.22 -13.61
N VAL A 2 2.72 7.97 -13.34
CA VAL A 2 1.83 7.82 -12.18
C VAL A 2 0.41 7.59 -12.68
N LEU A 3 -0.28 6.63 -12.07
CA LEU A 3 -1.67 6.31 -12.37
C LEU A 3 -2.60 7.11 -11.44
N ARG A 4 -3.43 7.97 -12.03
CA ARG A 4 -4.54 8.64 -11.36
C ARG A 4 -5.83 7.90 -11.71
N LEU A 5 -6.13 6.87 -10.93
CA LEU A 5 -7.34 6.08 -11.10
C LEU A 5 -8.48 6.65 -10.25
N VAL A 6 -9.64 6.85 -10.89
CA VAL A 6 -10.84 7.42 -10.27
C VAL A 6 -12.01 6.44 -10.40
N ASN A 7 -12.78 6.24 -9.33
CA ASN A 7 -14.01 5.43 -9.37
C ASN A 7 -15.25 6.26 -9.76
N SER A 8 -16.43 5.63 -9.85
CA SER A 8 -17.69 6.32 -10.17
C SER A 8 -18.12 7.39 -9.15
N LYS A 9 -17.58 7.36 -7.93
CA LYS A 9 -17.80 8.37 -6.89
C LYS A 9 -16.81 9.53 -6.94
N GLY A 10 -15.85 9.52 -7.86
CA GLY A 10 -14.79 10.52 -7.92
C GLY A 10 -13.64 10.31 -6.92
N TRP A 11 -13.59 9.16 -6.24
CA TRP A 11 -12.53 8.84 -5.28
C TRP A 11 -11.28 8.35 -6.00
N LEU A 12 -10.12 8.68 -5.44
CA LEU A 12 -8.80 8.33 -5.95
C LEU A 12 -8.34 6.99 -5.40
N PHE A 13 -7.78 6.15 -6.26
CA PHE A 13 -7.08 4.94 -5.83
C PHE A 13 -5.67 5.32 -5.39
N ALA A 14 -5.35 5.10 -4.12
CA ALA A 14 -4.07 5.48 -3.54
C ALA A 14 -3.42 4.31 -2.78
N GLN A 15 -2.10 4.25 -2.86
CA GLN A 15 -1.28 3.45 -1.95
C GLN A 15 -1.29 4.13 -0.58
N LEU A 16 -1.54 3.38 0.49
CA LEU A 16 -1.51 3.83 1.87
C LEU A 16 -0.14 3.57 2.53
N GLY A 17 0.56 2.53 2.08
CA GLY A 17 1.88 2.20 2.60
C GLY A 17 2.28 0.77 2.29
N LYS A 18 3.27 0.30 3.03
CA LYS A 18 3.80 -1.05 2.93
C LYS A 18 3.80 -1.72 4.30
N ILE A 19 3.48 -3.00 4.35
CA ILE A 19 3.59 -3.83 5.54
C ILE A 19 4.68 -4.88 5.29
N SER A 20 5.49 -5.12 6.29
CA SER A 20 6.59 -6.10 6.31
C SER A 20 6.75 -6.67 7.72
N ASP A 21 7.59 -7.70 7.87
CA ASP A 21 7.93 -8.27 9.18
C ASP A 21 8.52 -7.25 10.16
N ASP A 22 9.25 -6.27 9.63
CA ASP A 22 9.91 -5.22 10.41
C ASP A 22 8.95 -4.08 10.82
N GLY A 23 7.68 -4.16 10.41
CA GLY A 23 6.63 -3.18 10.70
C GLY A 23 5.99 -2.59 9.44
N CYS A 24 5.35 -1.43 9.61
CA CYS A 24 4.67 -0.71 8.53
C CYS A 24 5.42 0.58 8.14
N GLU A 25 5.46 0.85 6.84
CA GLU A 25 5.99 2.08 6.24
C GLU A 25 4.81 2.90 5.69
N PRO A 26 4.34 3.95 6.40
CA PRO A 26 3.27 4.81 5.92
C PRO A 26 3.70 5.60 4.68
N CYS A 27 2.91 5.54 3.61
CA CYS A 27 3.17 6.28 2.39
C CYS A 27 1.87 6.48 1.61
N CYS A 28 1.28 7.68 1.69
CA CYS A 28 0.10 8.02 0.89
C CYS A 28 0.54 8.55 -0.47
N GLN A 29 0.35 7.79 -1.54
CA GLN A 29 0.70 8.22 -2.89
C GLN A 29 -0.13 7.55 -3.97
N LEU A 30 -0.22 8.18 -5.14
CA LEU A 30 -0.78 7.53 -6.32
C LEU A 30 0.16 6.43 -6.82
N PRO A 31 -0.35 5.26 -7.25
CA PRO A 31 0.48 4.18 -7.79
C PRO A 31 1.32 4.67 -8.97
N GLY A 32 2.59 4.26 -9.02
CA GLY A 32 3.50 4.75 -10.04
C GLY A 32 4.71 3.88 -10.25
N THR A 33 5.33 4.06 -11.42
CA THR A 33 6.59 3.42 -11.79
C THR A 33 7.52 4.40 -12.49
N LYS A 34 8.82 4.13 -12.41
CA LYS A 34 9.81 4.86 -13.19
C LYS A 34 9.74 4.37 -14.63
N GLN A 35 9.71 5.31 -15.57
CA GLN A 35 9.84 5.02 -17.00
C GLN A 35 11.27 4.58 -17.28
N GLN A 36 11.43 3.47 -18.00
CA GLN A 36 12.71 2.94 -18.43
C GLN A 36 13.19 3.66 -19.70
N ALA A 37 14.47 3.48 -20.03
CA ALA A 37 15.01 4.03 -21.26
C ALA A 37 14.31 3.40 -22.47
N HIS A 38 13.87 4.23 -23.42
CA HIS A 38 13.15 3.82 -24.63
C HIS A 38 11.77 3.18 -24.39
N GLU A 39 11.22 3.30 -23.18
CA GLU A 39 9.88 2.82 -22.86
C GLU A 39 8.83 3.91 -23.15
N ALA A 40 7.77 3.57 -23.86
CA ALA A 40 6.63 4.48 -24.03
C ALA A 40 5.85 4.65 -22.71
N VAL A 41 5.03 5.69 -22.62
CA VAL A 41 4.20 5.94 -21.42
C VAL A 41 3.18 4.83 -21.22
N GLY A 42 2.57 4.36 -22.33
CA GLY A 42 1.64 3.23 -22.32
C GLY A 42 2.30 1.95 -21.82
N GLU A 43 3.47 1.60 -22.36
CA GLU A 43 4.26 0.44 -21.93
C GLU A 43 4.63 0.52 -20.44
N SER A 44 5.03 1.70 -19.96
CA SER A 44 5.30 1.92 -18.53
C SER A 44 4.08 1.67 -17.66
N LEU A 45 2.90 2.05 -18.14
CA LEU A 45 1.65 1.89 -17.41
C LEU A 45 1.17 0.44 -17.43
N GLU A 46 1.23 -0.23 -18.58
CA GLU A 46 0.95 -1.66 -18.72
C GLU A 46 1.85 -2.46 -17.78
N ARG A 47 3.17 -2.18 -17.78
CA ARG A 47 4.10 -2.81 -16.83
C ARG A 47 3.75 -2.52 -15.38
N LEU A 48 3.33 -1.30 -15.04
CA LEU A 48 2.88 -0.97 -13.68
C LEU A 48 1.67 -1.83 -13.28
N ILE A 49 0.69 -1.96 -14.18
CA ILE A 49 -0.51 -2.76 -13.95
C ILE A 49 -0.11 -4.23 -13.80
N ASP A 50 0.63 -4.80 -14.75
CA ASP A 50 0.97 -6.21 -14.78
C ASP A 50 1.89 -6.64 -13.63
N SER A 51 2.83 -5.78 -13.21
CA SER A 51 3.80 -6.13 -12.17
C SER A 51 3.34 -5.86 -10.73
N LYS A 52 2.51 -4.83 -10.51
CA LYS A 52 2.14 -4.41 -9.15
C LYS A 52 0.66 -4.48 -8.85
N LEU A 53 -0.17 -4.31 -9.86
CA LEU A 53 -1.62 -4.15 -9.70
C LEU A 53 -2.39 -5.22 -10.46
N SER A 54 -1.73 -6.31 -10.88
CA SER A 54 -2.31 -7.32 -11.76
C SER A 54 -3.48 -8.02 -11.07
N ALA A 55 -3.28 -8.39 -9.81
CA ALA A 55 -4.33 -8.94 -8.95
C ALA A 55 -5.55 -8.00 -8.84
N LEU A 56 -5.33 -6.69 -8.82
CA LEU A 56 -6.38 -5.71 -8.58
C LEU A 56 -7.13 -5.27 -9.85
N LEU A 57 -6.38 -4.96 -10.91
CA LEU A 57 -6.81 -4.08 -12.00
C LEU A 57 -6.61 -4.66 -13.41
N ALA A 58 -6.07 -5.88 -13.55
CA ALA A 58 -5.82 -6.48 -14.87
C ALA A 58 -7.11 -6.53 -15.70
N GLY A 59 -7.10 -5.86 -16.87
CA GLY A 59 -8.24 -5.80 -17.79
C GLY A 59 -9.42 -4.90 -17.37
N LYS A 60 -9.40 -4.32 -16.16
CA LYS A 60 -10.52 -3.57 -15.57
C LYS A 60 -10.46 -2.05 -15.80
N LEU A 61 -9.37 -1.55 -16.35
CA LEU A 61 -9.13 -0.12 -16.53
C LEU A 61 -9.49 0.37 -17.93
N GLU A 62 -10.00 1.60 -17.99
CA GLU A 62 -10.15 2.40 -19.20
C GLU A 62 -9.27 3.66 -19.07
N LEU A 63 -8.28 3.78 -19.95
CA LEU A 63 -7.36 4.92 -19.96
C LEU A 63 -8.03 6.10 -20.68
N SER A 64 -7.96 7.30 -20.10
CA SER A 64 -8.60 8.48 -20.68
C SER A 64 -7.59 9.52 -21.19
N GLU A 65 -6.69 9.98 -20.33
CA GLU A 65 -5.79 11.09 -20.63
C GLU A 65 -4.40 10.86 -20.05
N VAL A 66 -3.37 11.34 -20.74
CA VAL A 66 -2.00 11.45 -20.19
C VAL A 66 -1.63 12.92 -20.17
N SER A 67 -1.30 13.43 -18.98
CA SER A 67 -0.89 14.82 -18.78
C SER A 67 0.49 14.90 -18.14
N GLU A 68 1.24 15.96 -18.48
CA GLU A 68 2.51 16.27 -17.82
C GLU A 68 2.26 17.24 -16.67
N GLN A 69 2.74 16.88 -15.47
CA GLN A 69 2.69 17.74 -14.30
C GLN A 69 4.11 18.10 -13.85
N PRO A 70 4.47 19.39 -13.78
CA PRO A 70 5.74 19.81 -13.22
C PRO A 70 5.69 19.65 -11.69
N ALA A 71 6.72 19.02 -11.14
CA ALA A 71 6.96 18.95 -9.71
C ALA A 71 8.34 19.53 -9.43
N VAL A 72 8.44 20.46 -8.47
CA VAL A 72 9.74 20.95 -8.00
C VAL A 72 10.11 20.17 -6.75
N LYS A 73 11.28 19.55 -6.76
CA LYS A 73 11.84 18.87 -5.58
C LYS A 73 13.31 19.21 -5.45
N GLU A 74 13.79 19.26 -4.23
CA GLU A 74 15.22 19.37 -3.97
C GLU A 74 15.92 18.06 -4.36
N SER A 75 17.00 18.15 -5.13
CA SER A 75 17.81 17.00 -5.50
C SER A 75 18.59 16.50 -4.28
N GLU A 76 18.41 15.24 -3.91
CA GLU A 76 19.12 14.63 -2.76
C GLU A 76 20.65 14.69 -2.92
N ALA A 77 21.15 14.52 -4.14
CA ALA A 77 22.58 14.51 -4.40
C ALA A 77 23.23 15.90 -4.41
N LEU A 78 22.45 16.94 -4.72
CA LEU A 78 22.99 18.27 -5.05
C LEU A 78 22.43 19.40 -4.18
N GLY A 79 21.36 19.17 -3.42
CA GLY A 79 20.67 20.19 -2.63
C GLY A 79 20.06 21.32 -3.46
N VAL A 80 19.89 21.12 -4.78
CA VAL A 80 19.36 22.14 -5.70
C VAL A 80 17.90 21.86 -6.04
N PRO A 81 17.02 22.88 -6.02
CA PRO A 81 15.65 22.76 -6.53
C PRO A 81 15.68 22.32 -7.99
N THR A 82 15.18 21.12 -8.24
CA THR A 82 15.13 20.49 -9.55
C THR A 82 13.67 20.35 -9.98
N ARG A 83 13.37 20.82 -11.19
CA ARG A 83 12.06 20.63 -11.80
C ARG A 83 12.01 19.26 -12.46
N TYR A 84 11.19 18.38 -11.91
CA TYR A 84 10.88 17.07 -12.47
C TYR A 84 9.59 17.18 -13.28
N LEU A 85 9.57 16.56 -14.46
CA LEU A 85 8.34 16.32 -15.19
C LEU A 85 7.80 14.95 -14.80
N ARG A 86 6.58 14.93 -14.28
CA ARG A 86 5.87 13.70 -13.93
C ARG A 86 4.72 13.52 -14.91
N LEU A 87 4.71 12.39 -15.59
CA LEU A 87 3.57 11.96 -16.40
C LEU A 87 2.49 11.36 -15.50
N VAL A 88 1.27 11.88 -15.61
CA VAL A 88 0.08 11.42 -14.89
C VAL A 88 -0.91 10.85 -15.91
N ALA A 89 -1.11 9.55 -15.86
CA ALA A 89 -2.09 8.82 -16.65
C ALA A 89 -3.41 8.75 -15.88
N ALA A 90 -4.44 9.43 -16.36
CA ALA A 90 -5.79 9.37 -15.83
C ALA A 90 -6.51 8.13 -16.36
N ALA A 91 -7.15 7.39 -15.47
CA ALA A 91 -7.93 6.21 -15.80
C ALA A 91 -9.20 6.11 -14.93
N SER A 92 -10.16 5.34 -15.41
CA SER A 92 -11.36 4.95 -14.67
C SER A 92 -11.54 3.43 -14.69
N ILE A 93 -12.26 2.91 -13.71
CA ILE A 93 -12.70 1.51 -13.75
C ILE A 93 -13.85 1.38 -14.76
N LYS A 94 -13.79 0.35 -15.61
CA LYS A 94 -14.86 0.04 -16.57
C LYS A 94 -16.20 -0.16 -15.85
N ALA A 95 -17.29 0.26 -16.48
CA ALA A 95 -18.62 0.14 -15.89
C ALA A 95 -18.95 -1.33 -15.54
N GLY A 96 -19.31 -1.58 -14.29
CA GLY A 96 -19.67 -2.92 -13.79
C GLY A 96 -18.50 -3.73 -13.23
N GLU A 97 -17.25 -3.30 -13.43
CA GLU A 97 -16.09 -3.96 -12.85
C GLU A 97 -15.86 -3.54 -11.39
N THR A 98 -15.35 -4.46 -10.57
CA THR A 98 -14.94 -4.21 -9.19
C THR A 98 -13.51 -4.67 -8.96
N ILE A 99 -12.84 -4.08 -7.97
CA ILE A 99 -11.53 -4.55 -7.53
C ILE A 99 -11.73 -5.92 -6.86
N ASP A 100 -10.99 -6.92 -7.34
CA ASP A 100 -11.02 -8.28 -6.81
C ASP A 100 -9.70 -8.54 -6.12
N ALA A 101 -9.65 -8.30 -4.81
CA ALA A 101 -8.47 -8.56 -4.01
C ALA A 101 -8.82 -8.75 -2.54
N PRO A 102 -7.92 -9.40 -1.78
CA PRO A 102 -8.08 -9.56 -0.34
C PRO A 102 -8.28 -8.20 0.34
N ILE A 103 -9.43 -8.07 1.00
CA ILE A 103 -9.70 -6.94 1.88
C ILE A 103 -9.07 -7.24 3.23
N VAL A 104 -8.28 -6.31 3.71
CA VAL A 104 -7.57 -6.39 4.99
C VAL A 104 -8.50 -5.93 6.09
N ALA A 105 -8.73 -6.79 7.08
CA ALA A 105 -9.49 -6.39 8.26
C ALA A 105 -8.65 -5.46 9.14
N CYS A 106 -9.25 -4.34 9.56
CA CYS A 106 -8.76 -3.60 10.71
C CYS A 106 -9.02 -4.45 11.97
N ARG A 107 -8.03 -4.61 12.86
CA ARG A 107 -8.29 -5.08 14.23
C ARG A 107 -9.33 -4.13 14.82
N GLY A 108 -10.55 -4.64 14.94
CA GLY A 108 -11.61 -3.87 15.55
C GLY A 108 -11.10 -3.35 16.89
N VAL A 109 -11.33 -2.07 17.16
CA VAL A 109 -11.13 -1.47 18.49
C VAL A 109 -12.21 -2.00 19.45
N GLY A 110 -12.59 -3.27 19.28
CA GLY A 110 -13.74 -3.92 19.85
C GLY A 110 -13.52 -4.12 21.33
N SER A 111 -14.24 -3.32 22.09
CA SER A 111 -14.90 -3.66 23.35
C SER A 111 -14.13 -4.65 24.21
N GLU A 112 -13.34 -4.10 25.13
CA GLU A 112 -12.63 -4.81 26.20
C GLU A 112 -13.56 -5.75 26.99
N ASP A 113 -13.75 -6.99 26.54
CA ASP A 113 -13.96 -8.07 27.49
C ASP A 113 -12.59 -8.41 28.08
N SER A 114 -12.36 -7.75 29.21
CA SER A 114 -11.16 -7.75 30.04
C SER A 114 -10.70 -9.18 30.35
N SER A 115 -9.79 -9.68 29.53
CA SER A 115 -9.02 -10.89 29.80
C SER A 115 -7.54 -10.51 29.70
N VAL A 116 -7.00 -10.11 30.84
CA VAL A 116 -5.59 -9.77 31.06
C VAL A 116 -4.68 -10.87 30.51
N VAL A 117 -4.02 -10.62 29.38
CA VAL A 117 -2.89 -11.43 28.91
C VAL A 117 -1.62 -10.57 29.04
N PRO A 118 -0.55 -11.06 29.68
CA PRO A 118 0.62 -10.25 29.99
C PRO A 118 1.34 -9.79 28.73
N ALA A 119 1.68 -8.50 28.71
CA ALA A 119 2.42 -7.83 27.64
C ALA A 119 3.68 -8.61 27.25
N ARG A 120 3.73 -9.06 26.00
CA ARG A 120 5.00 -9.37 25.35
C ARG A 120 5.75 -8.07 25.14
N THR A 121 6.68 -7.77 26.04
CA THR A 121 7.66 -6.70 25.89
C THR A 121 8.48 -6.99 24.63
N MET A 122 8.19 -6.29 23.53
CA MET A 122 9.06 -6.33 22.36
C MET A 122 10.39 -5.68 22.72
N SER A 123 11.43 -6.50 22.73
CA SER A 123 12.81 -6.07 22.95
C SER A 123 13.31 -5.37 21.69
N LEU A 124 13.49 -4.05 21.79
CA LEU A 124 14.17 -3.21 20.80
C LEU A 124 15.67 -3.56 20.82
N ARG A 125 16.08 -4.60 20.09
CA ARG A 125 17.48 -4.80 19.73
C ARG A 125 17.75 -4.11 18.40
N GLN A 126 18.48 -3.00 18.47
CA GLN A 126 19.10 -2.34 17.33
C GLN A 126 20.05 -3.32 16.63
N VAL A 127 19.77 -3.60 15.35
CA VAL A 127 20.78 -4.12 14.41
C VAL A 127 20.89 -3.08 13.31
N LEU A 128 21.97 -2.28 13.36
CA LEU A 128 22.41 -1.48 12.24
C LEU A 128 23.07 -2.44 11.24
N SER A 129 22.34 -2.85 10.21
CA SER A 129 22.94 -3.40 8.99
C SER A 129 22.42 -2.59 7.81
N VAL A 130 23.31 -1.78 7.24
CA VAL A 130 23.06 -1.02 6.01
C VAL A 130 23.55 -1.90 4.88
N ASP A 131 22.63 -2.48 4.12
CA ASP A 131 22.94 -2.95 2.78
C ASP A 131 22.17 -2.11 1.75
N ARG A 132 22.94 -1.50 0.86
CA ARG A 132 22.50 -0.59 -0.20
C ARG A 132 22.11 -1.42 -1.41
N GLY A 133 20.83 -1.44 -1.76
CA GLY A 133 20.36 -2.01 -3.01
C GLY A 133 18.95 -1.53 -3.40
N SER A 134 18.90 -0.59 -4.35
CA SER A 134 17.81 -0.39 -5.32
C SER A 134 16.49 0.31 -4.93
N ILE A 135 16.30 1.43 -5.67
CA ILE A 135 15.09 2.23 -5.98
C ILE A 135 14.53 3.12 -4.85
N ASN A 136 15.16 4.29 -4.71
CA ASN A 136 14.67 5.43 -3.93
C ASN A 136 13.60 6.21 -4.69
N PHE A 137 12.41 6.36 -4.10
CA PHE A 137 11.56 7.55 -4.25
C PHE A 137 10.51 7.65 -3.13
N PHE A 138 10.88 8.22 -1.98
CA PHE A 138 10.30 9.44 -1.40
C PHE A 138 11.01 9.72 -0.08
N GLY A 139 11.47 10.97 0.11
CA GLY A 139 12.04 11.43 1.36
C GLY A 139 10.96 11.51 2.43
N GLY A 140 10.80 10.44 3.20
CA GLY A 140 10.41 10.52 4.59
C GLY A 140 11.69 10.48 5.41
N SER A 141 11.90 11.47 6.28
CA SER A 141 12.79 11.28 7.42
C SER A 141 12.32 10.00 8.12
N LYS A 142 13.19 8.99 8.26
CA LYS A 142 12.88 7.82 9.09
C LYS A 142 12.76 8.28 10.54
N ALA A 143 11.59 8.79 10.92
CA ALA A 143 11.24 9.04 12.30
C ALA A 143 10.90 7.69 12.91
N THR A 144 11.80 7.16 13.74
CA THR A 144 11.49 6.05 14.63
C THR A 144 10.46 6.56 15.64
N LEU A 145 9.16 6.40 15.32
CA LEU A 145 8.07 6.82 16.18
C LEU A 145 7.96 5.84 17.36
N SER A 146 8.50 6.24 18.52
CA SER A 146 8.12 5.66 19.80
C SER A 146 6.71 6.14 20.14
N ALA A 147 5.72 5.28 19.94
CA ALA A 147 4.32 5.56 20.22
C ALA A 147 4.06 5.63 21.75
N THR A 148 4.42 6.74 22.39
CA THR A 148 3.85 7.11 23.69
C THR A 148 2.59 7.93 23.43
N ALA A 149 1.46 7.22 23.44
CA ALA A 149 0.12 7.76 23.21
C ALA A 149 -0.27 8.75 24.33
N SER A 150 -0.34 10.04 24.00
CA SER A 150 -1.12 11.01 24.77
C SER A 150 -1.57 12.16 23.86
N ALA A 151 -2.63 11.90 23.09
CA ALA A 151 -3.38 12.92 22.37
C ALA A 151 -4.83 12.45 22.19
N ARG A 152 -5.68 12.66 23.20
CA ARG A 152 -7.13 12.47 23.11
C ARG A 152 -7.82 13.68 22.44
N SER A 153 -7.31 14.14 21.31
CA SER A 153 -8.09 15.02 20.44
C SER A 153 -8.81 14.12 19.46
N SER A 154 -10.02 13.72 19.83
CA SER A 154 -10.93 12.91 19.01
C SER A 154 -11.36 13.74 17.80
N CYS A 155 -10.56 13.71 16.74
CA CYS A 155 -10.97 14.16 15.43
C CYS A 155 -11.99 13.13 14.94
N SER A 156 -13.28 13.45 14.97
CA SER A 156 -14.34 12.58 14.44
C SER A 156 -14.09 12.17 12.99
N GLU A 157 -13.34 12.99 12.25
CA GLU A 157 -12.94 12.75 10.86
C GLU A 157 -11.99 11.56 10.69
N CYS A 158 -11.29 11.11 11.74
CA CYS A 158 -10.38 9.97 11.66
C CYS A 158 -11.11 8.63 11.67
N SER A 159 -12.31 8.55 12.26
CA SER A 159 -13.04 7.28 12.40
C SER A 159 -13.52 6.75 11.05
N GLU A 160 -14.01 7.64 10.18
CA GLU A 160 -14.52 7.27 8.85
C GLU A 160 -13.43 6.72 7.93
N LEU A 161 -12.17 7.13 8.13
CA LEU A 161 -11.02 6.58 7.39
C LEU A 161 -10.77 5.12 7.76
N LEU A 162 -10.90 4.76 9.03
CA LEU A 162 -10.64 3.39 9.51
C LEU A 162 -11.70 2.39 9.04
N GLU A 163 -12.88 2.87 8.64
CA GLU A 163 -13.97 2.08 8.08
C GLU A 163 -13.79 1.81 6.57
N ARG A 164 -12.75 2.35 5.93
CA ARG A 164 -12.51 2.13 4.50
C ARG A 164 -11.96 0.74 4.23
N ASP A 165 -12.46 0.14 3.16
CA ASP A 165 -11.88 -1.07 2.60
C ASP A 165 -10.44 -0.81 2.18
N VAL A 166 -9.53 -1.62 2.72
CA VAL A 166 -8.12 -1.61 2.35
C VAL A 166 -7.81 -2.91 1.63
N TRP A 167 -7.28 -2.81 0.41
CA TRP A 167 -6.76 -3.96 -0.33
C TRP A 167 -5.28 -4.14 -0.03
N ALA A 168 -4.85 -5.36 0.24
CA ALA A 168 -3.42 -5.70 0.31
C ALA A 168 -3.02 -6.54 -0.89
N VAL A 169 -1.93 -6.14 -1.53
CA VAL A 169 -1.33 -6.87 -2.65
C VAL A 169 0.04 -7.39 -2.23
N PRO A 170 0.31 -8.69 -2.39
CA PRO A 170 1.63 -9.23 -2.08
C PRO A 170 2.65 -8.66 -3.05
N ARG A 171 3.83 -8.31 -2.54
CA ARG A 171 4.93 -7.81 -3.35
C ARG A 171 5.81 -8.98 -3.78
N GLU A 172 5.64 -9.41 -5.03
CA GLU A 172 6.37 -10.55 -5.61
C GLU A 172 7.89 -10.29 -5.80
N GLN A 173 8.32 -9.06 -5.59
CA GLN A 173 9.72 -8.66 -5.66
C GLN A 173 10.45 -9.23 -4.43
N ASP A 174 11.29 -10.25 -4.65
CA ASP A 174 12.26 -10.85 -3.71
C ASP A 174 11.89 -12.25 -3.16
N GLY A 175 10.79 -12.86 -3.58
CA GLY A 175 10.38 -14.19 -3.11
C GLY A 175 10.11 -14.26 -1.60
N ARG A 176 9.84 -13.11 -0.98
CA ARG A 176 9.45 -13.01 0.42
C ARG A 176 7.93 -12.82 0.48
N PRO A 177 7.17 -13.80 1.01
CA PRO A 177 5.71 -13.72 1.06
C PRO A 177 5.20 -12.58 1.97
N ASP A 178 5.99 -12.17 2.95
CA ASP A 178 5.51 -11.32 4.05
C ASP A 178 5.49 -9.81 3.76
N ARG A 179 5.53 -9.40 2.49
CA ARG A 179 5.54 -7.99 2.10
C ARG A 179 4.28 -7.63 1.34
N TRP A 180 3.54 -6.67 1.88
CA TRP A 180 2.25 -6.24 1.33
C TRP A 180 2.26 -4.76 1.00
N GLU A 181 1.71 -4.39 -0.15
CA GLU A 181 1.38 -3.00 -0.48
C GLU A 181 -0.12 -2.78 -0.24
N CYS A 182 -0.46 -1.79 0.59
CA CYS A 182 -1.84 -1.50 0.95
C CYS A 182 -2.40 -0.36 0.10
N TYR A 183 -3.64 -0.51 -0.34
CA TYR A 183 -4.34 0.43 -1.21
C TYR A 183 -5.76 0.69 -0.72
N ALA A 184 -6.28 1.90 -0.94
CA ALA A 184 -7.67 2.22 -0.64
C ALA A 184 -8.22 3.28 -1.61
N TRP A 185 -9.55 3.41 -1.66
CA TRP A 185 -10.20 4.56 -2.28
C TRP A 185 -10.28 5.71 -1.27
N LEU A 186 -9.78 6.87 -1.67
CA LEU A 186 -9.78 8.08 -0.87
C LEU A 186 -10.50 9.20 -1.61
N SER A 187 -11.29 10.00 -0.91
CA SER A 187 -11.74 11.28 -1.44
C SER A 187 -10.54 12.19 -1.71
N GLN A 188 -10.74 13.24 -2.53
CA GLN A 188 -9.68 14.21 -2.81
C GLN A 188 -9.18 14.91 -1.53
N GLU A 189 -10.09 15.15 -0.58
CA GLU A 189 -9.80 15.78 0.71
C GLU A 189 -9.01 14.84 1.63
N GLU A 190 -9.40 13.57 1.70
CA GLU A 190 -8.70 12.53 2.47
C GLU A 190 -7.27 12.31 1.92
N PHE A 191 -7.12 12.22 0.60
CA PHE A 191 -5.81 12.10 -0.04
C PHE A 191 -4.93 13.32 0.27
N ALA A 192 -5.49 14.54 0.18
CA ALA A 192 -4.76 15.77 0.51
C ALA A 192 -4.37 15.82 2.01
N TYR A 193 -5.25 15.38 2.90
CA TYR A 193 -4.98 15.29 4.33
C TYR A 193 -3.84 14.31 4.64
N LEU A 194 -3.92 13.08 4.10
CA LEU A 194 -2.93 12.03 4.34
C LEU A 194 -1.56 12.34 3.70
N THR A 195 -1.53 13.19 2.68
CA THR A 195 -0.28 13.69 2.07
C THR A 195 0.22 15.01 2.66
N GLY A 196 -0.61 15.70 3.46
CA GLY A 196 -0.44 17.10 3.87
C GLY A 196 0.49 17.38 5.06
N GLY A 197 1.25 16.38 5.54
CA GLY A 197 2.28 16.57 6.58
C GLY A 197 2.18 15.59 7.76
N VAL A 198 2.82 15.95 8.88
CA VAL A 198 3.07 15.05 10.03
C VAL A 198 1.79 14.44 10.63
N ARG A 199 0.67 15.20 10.65
CA ARG A 199 -0.60 14.69 11.18
C ARG A 199 -1.17 13.58 10.29
N GLY A 200 -1.16 13.77 8.97
CA GLY A 200 -1.59 12.78 7.99
C GLY A 200 -0.73 11.52 8.04
N GLU A 201 0.60 11.70 8.13
CA GLU A 201 1.54 10.58 8.28
C GLU A 201 1.32 9.80 9.59
N SER A 202 1.08 10.49 10.71
CA SER A 202 0.79 9.84 12.00
C SER A 202 -0.53 9.06 11.95
N MET A 203 -1.57 9.61 11.32
CA MET A 203 -2.84 8.91 11.12
C MET A 203 -2.67 7.68 10.23
N LEU A 204 -1.90 7.81 9.14
CA LEU A 204 -1.61 6.71 8.23
C LEU A 204 -0.82 5.59 8.90
N ALA A 205 0.19 5.93 9.70
CA ALA A 205 0.94 4.98 10.50
C ALA A 205 0.02 4.24 11.49
N HIS A 206 -0.86 4.98 12.16
CA HIS A 206 -1.84 4.39 13.06
C HIS A 206 -2.79 3.45 12.31
N TRP A 207 -3.35 3.87 11.19
CA TRP A 207 -4.24 3.05 10.37
C TRP A 207 -3.56 1.76 9.91
N LEU A 208 -2.35 1.84 9.34
CA LEU A 208 -1.59 0.66 8.93
C LEU A 208 -1.25 -0.28 10.10
N SER A 209 -1.01 0.26 11.31
CA SER A 209 -0.74 -0.57 12.49
C SER A 209 -1.95 -1.39 12.97
N LEU A 210 -3.16 -0.98 12.58
CA LEU A 210 -4.39 -1.71 12.89
C LEU A 210 -4.70 -2.79 11.86
N LEU A 211 -4.09 -2.75 10.67
CA LEU A 211 -4.32 -3.72 9.62
C LEU A 211 -3.71 -5.08 10.00
N VAL A 212 -4.50 -6.15 9.84
CA VAL A 212 -4.02 -7.53 9.98
C VAL A 212 -3.73 -8.07 8.60
N PRO A 213 -2.46 -8.32 8.22
CA PRO A 213 -2.15 -8.93 6.94
C PRO A 213 -3.00 -10.19 6.76
N PRO A 214 -3.55 -10.44 5.56
CA PRO A 214 -4.23 -11.69 5.30
C PRO A 214 -3.23 -12.81 5.61
N GLU A 215 -3.49 -13.61 6.63
CA GLU A 215 -2.69 -14.80 6.90
C GLU A 215 -2.69 -15.57 5.60
N GLU A 216 -1.50 -15.85 5.05
CA GLU A 216 -1.37 -16.75 3.91
C GLU A 216 -2.07 -18.02 4.34
N THR A 217 -3.30 -18.17 3.85
CA THR A 217 -4.19 -19.24 4.22
C THR A 217 -3.47 -20.43 3.66
N SER A 218 -2.65 -21.06 4.51
CA SER A 218 -1.57 -21.93 4.09
C SER A 218 -2.28 -23.02 3.34
N ALA A 219 -2.18 -22.96 2.00
CA ALA A 219 -3.12 -23.58 1.09
C ALA A 219 -3.36 -24.99 1.62
N GLU A 220 -4.53 -25.19 2.23
CA GLU A 220 -4.78 -26.33 3.10
C GLU A 220 -4.39 -27.55 2.30
N GLU A 221 -3.28 -28.16 2.73
CA GLU A 221 -2.49 -29.10 1.95
C GLU A 221 -3.47 -30.16 1.49
N THR A 222 -3.92 -30.07 0.24
CA THR A 222 -5.03 -30.91 -0.24
C THR A 222 -4.50 -32.32 -0.08
N PRO A 223 -5.05 -33.14 0.83
CA PRO A 223 -4.41 -34.38 1.22
C PRO A 223 -4.28 -35.18 -0.05
N ALA A 224 -3.02 -35.41 -0.47
CA ALA A 224 -2.70 -36.10 -1.70
C ALA A 224 -3.57 -37.35 -1.76
N ALA A 225 -4.46 -37.39 -2.76
CA ALA A 225 -5.35 -38.51 -2.98
C ALA A 225 -4.46 -39.76 -2.98
N THR A 226 -4.60 -40.55 -1.91
CA THR A 226 -3.90 -41.80 -1.78
C THR A 226 -4.49 -42.69 -2.87
N ASP A 227 -3.72 -42.89 -3.93
CA ASP A 227 -4.02 -43.87 -4.97
C ASP A 227 -4.25 -45.22 -4.29
N ALA A 228 -5.53 -45.57 -4.15
CA ALA A 228 -5.94 -46.91 -3.82
C ALA A 228 -5.63 -47.79 -5.03
N GLU A 229 -4.45 -48.41 -4.98
CA GLU A 229 -4.05 -49.54 -5.80
C GLU A 229 -5.16 -50.62 -5.74
N VAL A 230 -5.98 -50.68 -6.78
CA VAL A 230 -6.87 -51.82 -7.03
C VAL A 230 -5.99 -52.96 -7.54
N SER A 231 -5.48 -53.74 -6.59
CA SER A 231 -4.90 -55.05 -6.83
C SER A 231 -6.00 -56.01 -7.28
N GLY A 232 -5.82 -56.59 -8.47
CA GLY A 232 -6.76 -57.52 -9.07
C GLY A 232 -6.78 -58.89 -8.38
N ALA A 233 -7.96 -59.52 -8.44
CA ALA A 233 -8.16 -60.97 -8.57
C ALA A 233 -9.60 -61.23 -9.01
#